data_AF-A0A4Q0T9U9-F1
#
_entry.id   AF-A0A4Q0T9U9-F1
#
_cell.length_a   1.000
_cell.length_b   1.000
_cell.length_c   1.000
_cell.angle_alpha   90.00
_cell.angle_beta   90.00
_cell.angle_gamma   90.00
#
_symmetry.space_group_name_H-M   'P 1'
#
loop_
_entity.id
_entity.type
_entity.pdbx_description
1 polymer ?
#
loop_
_entity_poly.entity_id
_entity_poly.type
_entity_poly.pdbx_seq_one_letter_code
_entity_poly.pdbx_strand_id
1 'polypeptide(L)' 'MSIYPPSEIVDWIEDREALTADCPRCGIDAVIGSASGFPITPEFLNLMNEHWFEGHRPS' A
#
# COMPACT_ATOMS: atom_id res chain seq x y z
N MET A 1 -6.09 1.04 -6.96
CA MET A 1 -4.69 1.42 -6.71
C MET A 1 -4.54 2.94 -6.72
N SER A 2 -3.67 3.51 -5.90
CA SER A 2 -3.39 4.96 -5.88
C SER A 2 -1.92 5.24 -5.58
N ILE A 3 -1.37 6.30 -6.19
CA ILE A 3 -0.02 6.85 -5.89
C ILE A 3 -0.22 8.23 -5.27
N TYR A 4 0.47 8.51 -4.16
CA TYR A 4 0.34 9.74 -3.39
C TYR A 4 1.68 10.07 -2.71
N PRO A 5 1.94 11.34 -2.35
CA PRO A 5 3.11 11.71 -1.56
C PRO A 5 3.04 11.11 -0.15
N PRO A 6 4.18 10.75 0.46
CA PRO A 6 4.22 10.13 1.79
C PRO A 6 3.65 11.04 2.89
N SER A 7 3.58 12.36 2.67
CA SER A 7 2.96 13.32 3.58
C SER A 7 1.45 13.15 3.76
N GLU A 8 0.78 12.41 2.88
CA GLU A 8 -0.64 12.07 3.04
C GLU A 8 -0.88 10.89 4.00
N ILE A 9 0.17 10.17 4.40
CA ILE A 9 0.07 9.07 5.38
C ILE A 9 0.04 9.68 6.78
N VAL A 10 -1.16 9.74 7.36
CA VAL A 10 -1.38 10.25 8.73
C VAL A 10 -1.64 9.13 9.73
N ASP A 11 -2.09 7.98 9.26
CA ASP A 11 -2.45 6.83 10.08
C ASP A 11 -1.42 5.71 9.95
N TRP A 12 -1.02 5.15 11.10
CA TRP A 12 -0.02 4.11 11.22
C TRP A 12 -0.52 3.06 12.21
N ILE A 13 -0.42 1.79 11.82
CA ILE A 13 -0.79 0.64 12.65
C ILE A 13 0.45 0.21 13.43
N GLU A 14 0.34 0.23 14.76
CA GLU A 14 1.34 -0.35 15.65
C GLU A 14 1.25 -1.88 15.62
N ASP A 15 2.21 -2.54 14.98
CA ASP A 15 2.41 -3.98 15.11
C ASP A 15 3.56 -4.27 16.09
N ARG A 16 3.70 -5.53 16.51
CA ARG A 16 4.67 -5.99 17.51
C ARG A 16 6.12 -5.64 17.18
N GLU A 17 6.46 -5.51 15.90
CA GLU A 17 7.84 -5.32 15.43
C GLU A 17 8.08 -3.96 14.76
N ALA A 18 7.04 -3.33 14.19
CA ALA A 18 7.17 -2.09 13.43
C ALA A 18 5.84 -1.33 13.29
N LEU A 19 5.95 -0.09 12.82
CA LEU A 19 4.80 0.67 12.33
C LEU A 19 4.53 0.32 10.87
N THR A 20 3.28 0.00 10.56
CA THR A 20 2.81 -0.21 9.20
C THR A 20 1.94 0.97 8.77
N ALA A 21 2.24 1.58 7.62
CA ALA A 21 1.44 2.68 7.09
C ALA A 21 0.05 2.19 6.64
N ASP A 22 -1.00 2.92 7.00
CA ASP A 22 -2.32 2.73 6.40
C ASP A 22 -2.45 3.56 5.12
N CYS A 23 -3.03 2.95 4.08
CA CYS A 23 -3.30 3.64 2.82
C CYS A 23 -4.43 4.66 3.01
N PRO A 24 -4.17 5.99 2.83
CA PRO A 24 -5.15 7.05 3.06
C PRO A 24 -6.34 7.03 2.08
N ARG A 25 -6.34 6.11 1.11
CA ARG A 25 -7.36 6.00 0.06
C ARG A 25 -8.29 4.81 0.22
N CYS A 26 -7.81 3.70 0.79
CA CYS A 26 -8.61 2.48 0.91
C CYS A 26 -8.53 1.77 2.26
N GLY A 27 -7.71 2.24 3.21
CA GLY A 27 -7.62 1.64 4.55
C GLY A 27 -6.91 0.29 4.59
N ILE A 28 -6.15 -0.05 3.53
CA ILE A 28 -5.33 -1.27 3.49
C ILE A 28 -3.93 -0.92 4.01
N ASP A 29 -3.43 -1.74 4.92
CA ASP A 29 -2.12 -1.69 5.55
C ASP A 29 -0.98 -2.23 4.66
N ALA A 30 -1.08 -1.99 3.35
CA ALA A 30 -0.11 -2.44 2.34
C ALA A 30 0.30 -1.27 1.44
N VAL A 31 1.41 -0.61 1.83
CA VAL A 31 1.97 0.55 1.13
C VAL A 31 3.40 0.25 0.67
N ILE A 32 3.70 0.54 -0.60
CA ILE A 32 5.06 0.42 -1.16
C ILE A 32 5.69 1.81 -1.22
N GLY A 33 6.75 2.04 -0.44
CA GLY A 33 7.47 3.31 -0.41
C GLY A 33 8.35 3.52 -1.65
N SER A 34 8.49 4.76 -2.11
CA SER A 34 9.33 5.11 -3.27
C SER A 34 10.82 4.85 -3.07
N ALA A 35 11.27 4.72 -1.81
CA ALA A 35 12.65 4.35 -1.46
C ALA A 35 12.89 2.82 -1.42
N SER A 36 11.87 2.00 -1.69
CA SER A 36 11.97 0.53 -1.65
C SER A 36 12.82 -0.07 -2.77
N GLY A 37 13.10 0.69 -3.84
CA GLY A 37 13.76 0.21 -5.04
C GLY A 37 12.83 -0.49 -6.05
N PHE A 38 11.53 -0.62 -5.74
CA PHE A 38 10.54 -1.14 -6.68
C PHE A 38 9.92 -0.03 -7.54
N PRO A 39 9.44 -0.35 -8.76
CA PRO A 39 8.73 0.61 -9.59
C PRO A 39 7.42 1.08 -8.93
N ILE A 40 7.24 2.39 -8.77
CA ILE A 40 5.98 2.98 -8.33
C ILE A 40 5.18 3.39 -9.57
N THR A 41 4.73 2.42 -10.37
CA THR A 41 3.88 2.64 -11.55
C THR A 41 2.54 1.94 -11.40
N PRO A 42 1.46 2.43 -12.03
CA PRO A 42 0.15 1.78 -11.98
C PRO A 42 0.18 0.29 -12.39
N GLU A 43 0.96 -0.05 -13.42
CA GLU A 43 1.06 -1.41 -13.95
C GLU A 43 1.71 -2.35 -12.94
N PHE A 44 2.85 -1.97 -12.37
CA PHE A 44 3.55 -2.77 -11.37
C PHE A 44 2.66 -2.95 -10.14
N LEU A 45 2.09 -1.86 -9.64
CA LEU A 45 1.24 -1.90 -8.45
C LEU A 45 0.02 -2.79 -8.69
N ASN A 46 -0.64 -2.72 -9.86
CA ASN A 46 -1.78 -3.58 -10.16
C ASN A 46 -1.39 -5.07 -10.14
N LEU A 47 -0.23 -5.43 -10.70
CA LEU A 47 0.28 -6.81 -10.60
C LEU A 47 0.53 -7.25 -9.15
N MET A 48 1.02 -6.34 -8.30
CA MET A 48 1.17 -6.63 -6.87
C MET A 48 -0.18 -6.73 -6.16
N ASN A 49 -1.18 -5.95 -6.56
CA ASN A 49 -2.51 -6.14 -5.97
C ASN A 49 -3.14 -7.47 -6.40
N GLU A 50 -3.00 -7.83 -7.67
CA GLU A 50 -3.49 -9.12 -8.18
C GLU A 50 -2.81 -10.28 -7.46
N HIS A 51 -1.48 -10.29 -7.40
CA HIS A 51 -0.73 -11.42 -6.82
C HIS A 51 -1.01 -11.66 -5.33
N TRP A 52 -1.21 -10.61 -4.52
CA TRP A 52 -1.41 -10.74 -3.07
C TRP A 52 -2.87 -10.66 -2.62
N PHE A 53 -3.76 -10.01 -3.39
CA PHE A 53 -5.12 -9.67 -2.94
C PHE A 53 -6.25 -10.12 -3.87
N GLU A 54 -6.00 -10.92 -4.91
CA GLU A 54 -7.07 -11.38 -5.84
C GLU A 54 -8.24 -12.11 -5.16
N GLY A 55 -8.06 -12.64 -3.95
CA GLY A 55 -9.14 -13.24 -3.13
C GLY A 55 -9.96 -12.26 -2.28
N HIS A 56 -9.55 -10.99 -2.18
CA HIS A 56 -10.11 -9.96 -1.30
C HIS A 56 -10.73 -8.79 -2.07
N ARG A 57 -11.37 -9.03 -3.23
CA ARG A 57 -12.22 -8.01 -3.85
C ARG A 57 -13.44 -7.79 -2.94
N PRO A 58 -13.64 -6.60 -2.34
CA PRO A 58 -14.93 -6.28 -1.77
C PRO A 58 -15.92 -6.21 -2.94
N SER A 59 -16.99 -7.00 -2.84
CA SER A 59 -18.15 -6.94 -3.72
C SER A 59 -18.76 -5.54 -3.75
#